data_AF-A0A3D1I206-F1
#
_entry.id   AF-A0A3D1I206-F1
#
_cell.length_a   1.000
_cell.length_b   1.000
_cell.length_c   1.000
_cell.angle_alpha   90.00
_cell.angle_beta   90.00
_cell.angle_gamma   90.00
#
_symmetry.space_group_name_H-M   'P 1'
#
loop_
_entity.id
_entity.type
_entity.pdbx_description
1 polymer ?
#
loop_
_entity_poly.entity_id
_entity_poly.type
_entity_poly.pdbx_seq_one_letter_code
_entity_poly.pdbx_strand_id
1 'polypeptide(L)' 'AIIDAVTAAGSIGDGTDYDDLMIVDVISSADSEVYAVGIRQGDTELTAKINAAIKELYDDGTLAKLADKYNLSGRVIAQ' A
#
# COMPACT_ATOMS: atom_id res chain seq x y z
N ALA A 1 1.40 20.58 8.07
CA ALA A 1 0.23 19.68 7.96
C ALA A 1 0.70 18.27 8.31
N ILE A 2 -0.17 17.43 8.86
CA ILE A 2 0.10 15.99 8.98
C ILE A 2 -0.61 15.36 7.78
N ILE A 3 0.13 14.56 7.01
CA ILE A 3 -0.37 13.86 5.83
C ILE A 3 -0.11 12.36 5.98
N ASP A 4 -0.93 11.55 5.31
CA ASP A 4 -0.75 10.11 5.24
C ASP A 4 0.64 9.75 4.64
N ALA A 5 1.25 8.67 5.15
CA ALA A 5 2.62 8.29 4.82
C ALA A 5 2.75 7.76 3.37
N VAL A 6 1.75 7.05 2.85
CA VAL A 6 1.75 6.59 1.44
C VAL A 6 1.64 7.79 0.52
N THR A 7 0.74 8.72 0.86
CA THR A 7 0.55 9.98 0.13
C THR A 7 1.83 10.82 0.14
N ALA A 8 2.49 10.93 1.31
CA ALA A 8 3.78 11.61 1.44
C ALA A 8 4.83 10.98 0.53
N ALA A 9 4.97 9.65 0.58
CA ALA A 9 5.95 8.90 -0.23
C ALA A 9 5.70 9.03 -1.74
N GLY A 10 4.44 9.17 -2.18
CA GLY A 10 4.12 9.46 -3.59
C GLY A 10 4.31 10.92 -3.98
N SER A 11 4.38 11.84 -3.01
CA SER A 11 4.52 13.29 -3.25
C SER A 11 5.97 13.77 -3.24
N ILE A 12 6.86 13.02 -2.59
CA ILE A 12 8.31 13.31 -2.54
C ILE A 12 9.06 12.30 -3.41
N GLY A 13 9.98 12.77 -4.24
CA GLY A 13 10.78 11.91 -5.12
C GLY A 13 11.14 12.59 -6.43
N ASP A 14 11.94 11.91 -7.24
CA ASP A 14 12.46 12.47 -8.49
C ASP A 14 11.35 12.98 -9.42
N GLY A 15 11.39 14.28 -9.74
CA GLY A 15 10.46 14.91 -10.66
C GLY A 15 9.20 15.50 -10.01
N THR A 16 9.17 15.68 -8.69
CA THR A 16 8.15 16.48 -8.01
C THR A 16 8.66 17.87 -7.64
N ASP A 17 7.78 18.80 -7.29
CA ASP A 17 8.16 20.16 -6.86
C ASP A 17 8.63 20.19 -5.38
N TYR A 18 8.86 19.02 -4.77
CA TYR A 18 9.06 18.85 -3.33
C TYR A 18 10.38 18.16 -2.96
N ASP A 19 11.42 18.36 -3.76
CA ASP A 19 12.75 17.71 -3.60
C ASP A 19 13.41 17.96 -2.23
N ASP A 20 13.09 19.07 -1.57
CA ASP A 20 13.63 19.44 -0.25
C ASP A 20 12.86 18.83 0.94
N LEU A 21 11.81 18.05 0.70
CA LEU A 21 11.01 17.43 1.75
C LEU A 21 11.47 16.00 2.07
N MET A 22 11.43 15.65 3.36
CA MET A 22 11.67 14.28 3.83
C MET A 22 10.55 13.80 4.75
N ILE A 23 10.30 12.49 4.75
CA ILE A 23 9.42 11.86 5.75
C ILE A 23 10.20 11.77 7.06
N VAL A 24 9.65 12.36 8.12
CA VAL A 24 10.18 12.24 9.47
C VAL A 24 9.31 11.25 10.24
N ASP A 25 9.93 10.17 10.71
CA ASP A 25 9.24 9.10 11.45
C ASP A 25 9.05 9.48 12.93
N VAL A 26 8.12 10.41 13.18
CA VAL A 26 7.82 10.93 14.53
C VAL A 26 6.55 10.29 15.13
N ILE A 27 5.74 9.63 14.30
CA ILE A 27 4.49 8.97 14.68
C ILE A 27 4.51 7.55 14.09
N SER A 28 5.35 6.69 14.66
CA SER A 28 5.54 5.29 14.23
C SER A 28 4.41 4.36 14.69
N SER A 29 3.40 4.87 15.41
CA SER A 29 2.25 4.06 15.86
C SER A 29 1.12 3.96 14.84
N ALA A 30 1.29 4.55 13.65
CA ALA A 30 0.36 4.44 12.52
C ALA A 30 0.46 3.10 11.76
N ASP A 31 1.33 2.19 12.21
CA ASP A 31 1.55 0.83 11.66
C ASP A 31 0.30 -0.09 11.66
N SER A 32 -0.86 0.40 12.10
CA SER A 32 -2.13 -0.36 12.10
C SER A 32 -2.96 -0.20 10.82
N GLU A 33 -2.60 0.69 9.90
CA GLU A 33 -3.41 0.94 8.71
C GLU A 33 -3.14 -0.09 7.61
N VAL A 34 -4.15 -0.92 7.33
CA VAL A 34 -4.13 -1.95 6.29
C VAL A 34 -5.04 -1.54 5.15
N TYR A 35 -4.50 -1.49 3.94
CA TYR A 35 -5.27 -1.26 2.73
C TYR A 35 -5.91 -2.56 2.23
N ALA A 36 -7.17 -2.48 1.83
CA ALA A 36 -7.93 -3.59 1.26
C ALA A 36 -8.84 -3.10 0.12
N VAL A 37 -9.36 -4.04 -0.67
CA VAL A 37 -10.33 -3.74 -1.73
C VAL A 37 -11.72 -3.63 -1.13
N GLY A 38 -12.35 -2.46 -1.27
CA GLY A 38 -13.73 -2.23 -0.84
C GLY A 38 -14.72 -2.97 -1.73
N ILE A 39 -15.59 -3.79 -1.13
CA ILE A 39 -16.61 -4.60 -1.82
C ILE A 39 -17.98 -4.31 -1.21
N ARG A 40 -19.06 -4.51 -1.99
CA ARG A 40 -20.43 -4.41 -1.49
C ARG A 40 -20.62 -5.33 -0.28
N GLN A 41 -21.12 -4.78 0.82
CA GLN A 41 -21.43 -5.57 2.02
C GLN A 41 -22.43 -6.69 1.68
N GLY A 42 -22.08 -7.91 2.09
CA GLY A 42 -22.89 -9.11 1.85
C GLY A 42 -22.57 -9.86 0.54
N ASP A 43 -21.76 -9.30 -0.35
CA ASP A 43 -21.34 -9.98 -1.59
C ASP A 43 -20.18 -10.95 -1.31
N THR A 44 -20.54 -12.13 -0.81
CA THR A 44 -19.58 -13.17 -0.42
C THR A 44 -18.87 -13.81 -1.61
N GLU A 45 -19.54 -13.90 -2.77
CA GLU A 45 -18.95 -14.47 -3.99
C GLU A 45 -17.83 -13.58 -4.52
N LEU A 46 -18.08 -12.28 -4.66
CA LEU A 46 -17.06 -11.34 -5.12
C LEU A 46 -15.92 -11.22 -4.10
N THR A 47 -16.24 -11.20 -2.80
CA THR A 47 -15.23 -11.18 -1.73
C THR A 47 -14.28 -12.37 -1.83
N ALA A 48 -14.81 -13.59 -2.01
CA ALA A 48 -14.00 -14.79 -2.14
C ALA A 48 -13.09 -14.75 -3.38
N LYS A 49 -13.61 -14.29 -4.53
CA LYS A 49 -12.84 -14.18 -5.77
C LYS A 49 -11.69 -13.16 -5.65
N ILE A 50 -11.96 -12.00 -5.06
CA ILE A 50 -10.93 -10.96 -4.87
C ILE A 50 -9.83 -11.46 -3.93
N ASN A 51 -10.18 -12.06 -2.79
CA ASN A 51 -9.18 -12.59 -1.86
C ASN A 51 -8.33 -13.69 -2.49
N ALA A 52 -8.94 -14.60 -3.27
CA ALA A 52 -8.21 -15.65 -3.97
C ALA A 52 -7.22 -15.08 -5.01
N ALA A 53 -7.65 -14.08 -5.79
CA ALA A 53 -6.79 -13.44 -6.77
C ALA A 53 -5.63 -12.68 -6.11
N ILE A 54 -5.88 -11.94 -5.02
CA ILE A 54 -4.81 -11.26 -4.27
C ILE A 54 -3.82 -12.28 -3.71
N LYS A 55 -4.31 -13.41 -3.20
CA LYS A 55 -3.44 -14.49 -2.72
C LYS A 55 -2.57 -15.09 -3.83
N GLU A 56 -3.13 -15.35 -5.01
CA GLU A 56 -2.35 -15.85 -6.16
C GLU A 56 -1.23 -14.87 -6.56
N LEU A 57 -1.54 -13.57 -6.61
CA LEU A 57 -0.58 -12.51 -6.90
C LEU A 57 0.45 -12.28 -5.78
N TYR A 58 0.12 -12.65 -4.55
CA TYR A 58 1.07 -12.68 -3.45
C TYR A 58 2.03 -13.86 -3.61
N ASP A 59 1.48 -15.05 -3.81
CA ASP A 59 2.24 -16.31 -3.90
C ASP A 59 3.18 -16.33 -5.12
N ASP A 60 2.81 -15.70 -6.24
CA ASP A 60 3.63 -15.61 -7.45
C ASP A 60 4.65 -14.43 -7.44
N GLY A 61 4.63 -13.62 -6.39
CA GLY A 61 5.52 -12.47 -6.20
C GLY A 61 5.16 -11.22 -7.01
N THR A 62 4.02 -11.19 -7.71
CA THR A 62 3.56 -10.01 -8.45
C THR A 62 3.31 -8.82 -7.54
N LEU A 63 2.71 -9.03 -6.36
CA LEU A 63 2.50 -7.96 -5.39
C LEU A 63 3.84 -7.37 -4.90
N ALA A 64 4.86 -8.19 -4.67
CA ALA A 64 6.18 -7.72 -4.29
C ALA A 64 6.82 -6.85 -5.40
N LYS A 65 6.76 -7.30 -6.65
CA LYS A 65 7.26 -6.53 -7.81
C LYS A 65 6.54 -5.19 -8.00
N LEU A 66 5.23 -5.16 -7.76
CA LEU A 66 4.47 -3.91 -7.80
C LEU A 66 4.85 -2.99 -6.65
N ALA A 67 5.03 -3.51 -5.45
CA ALA A 67 5.48 -2.72 -4.31
C ALA A 67 6.84 -2.07 -4.59
N ASP A 68 7.80 -2.83 -5.13
CA ASP A 68 9.11 -2.30 -5.51
C ASP A 68 8.99 -1.20 -6.58
N LYS A 69 8.18 -1.43 -7.62
CA LYS A 69 7.97 -0.45 -8.69
C LYS A 69 7.45 0.89 -8.18
N TYR A 70 6.64 0.89 -7.12
CA TYR A 70 5.99 2.08 -6.58
C TYR A 70 6.60 2.55 -5.25
N ASN A 71 7.81 2.08 -4.89
CA ASN A 71 8.50 2.45 -3.65
C ASN A 71 7.69 2.14 -2.37
N LEU A 72 6.95 1.03 -2.39
CA LEU A 72 6.15 0.52 -1.26
C LEU A 72 6.73 -0.77 -0.68
N SER A 73 7.99 -1.10 -0.99
CA SER A 73 8.69 -2.28 -0.46
C SER A 73 8.62 -2.31 1.07
N GLY A 74 8.23 -3.45 1.64
CA GLY A 74 8.02 -3.60 3.09
C GLY A 74 6.61 -3.26 3.60
N ARG A 75 5.72 -2.74 2.74
CA ARG A 75 4.30 -2.48 3.07
C ARG A 75 3.35 -3.60 2.64
N VAL A 76 3.86 -4.64 2.00
CA VAL A 76 3.06 -5.82 1.61
C VAL A 76 2.86 -6.72 2.83
N ILE A 77 1.61 -7.03 3.15
CA ILE A 77 1.24 -7.94 4.25
C ILE A 77 1.00 -9.36 3.72
N ALA A 78 1.25 -10.36 4.57
CA ALA A 78 0.99 -11.76 4.26
C ALA A 78 -0.50 -12.01 3.96
N GLN A 79 -0.77 -12.85 2.95
CA GLN A 79 -2.12 -13.21 2.48
C GLN A 79 -2.51 -14.64 2.88
#